data_AF-A0A315TBC8-F1
#
_entry.id   AF-A0A315TBC8-F1
#
_cell.length_a   1.000
_cell.length_b   1.000
_cell.length_c   1.000
_cell.angle_alpha   90.00
_cell.angle_beta   90.00
_cell.angle_gamma   90.00
#
_symmetry.space_group_name_H-M   'P 1'
#
loop_
_entity.id
_entity.type
_entity.pdbx_description
1 polymer ?
#
loop_
_entity_poly.entity_id
_entity_poly.type
_entity_poly.pdbx_seq_one_letter_code
_entity_poly.pdbx_strand_id
1 'polypeptide(L)'
;MGLRSLFMRRRSAVGTAASAVVVGSEPEHQEPLTPEQLAELQEAWAELANAAEGSGVTGLHACSRTGGPWQEDPVAVRGLAATLRSISSDKAQ
;
A
#
# COMPACT_ATOMS: atom_id res chain seq x y z
N MET A 1 -4.07 -30.53 -24.94
CA MET A 1 -4.49 -29.98 -23.63
C MET A 1 -4.04 -28.52 -23.55
N GLY A 2 -4.91 -27.57 -23.93
CA GLY A 2 -4.57 -26.14 -23.96
C GLY A 2 -5.33 -25.37 -22.89
N LEU A 3 -4.64 -24.89 -21.85
CA LEU A 3 -5.20 -24.10 -20.75
C LEU A 3 -4.87 -22.61 -20.88
N ARG A 4 -5.15 -22.02 -22.05
CA ARG A 4 -4.91 -20.58 -22.31
C ARG A 4 -6.18 -19.75 -22.50
N SER A 5 -7.35 -20.27 -22.15
CA SER A 5 -8.65 -19.66 -22.47
C SER A 5 -9.32 -18.87 -21.34
N LEU A 6 -8.70 -18.68 -20.18
CA LEU A 6 -9.37 -17.98 -19.06
C LEU A 6 -9.22 -16.44 -19.06
N PHE A 7 -8.37 -15.86 -19.92
CA PHE A 7 -8.11 -14.40 -19.93
C PHE A 7 -8.90 -13.59 -20.98
N MET A 8 -9.85 -14.21 -21.70
CA MET A 8 -10.58 -13.52 -22.79
C MET A 8 -12.10 -13.42 -22.59
N ARG A 9 -12.64 -13.71 -21.40
CA ARG A 9 -14.08 -13.58 -21.15
C ARG A 9 -14.40 -12.71 -19.94
N ARG A 10 -14.37 -11.40 -20.17
CA ARG A 10 -15.47 -10.46 -19.84
C ARG A 10 -15.06 -9.05 -20.25
N ARG A 11 -15.32 -8.72 -21.51
CA ARG A 11 -15.45 -7.34 -21.98
C ARG A 11 -16.67 -7.27 -22.91
N SER A 12 -17.53 -6.29 -22.67
CA SER A 12 -18.87 -6.02 -23.24
C SER A 12 -20.03 -6.84 -22.66
N ALA A 13 -21.16 -6.25 -22.21
CA ALA A 13 -21.83 -5.03 -22.67
C ALA A 13 -22.49 -4.19 -21.54
N VAL A 14 -22.75 -2.95 -21.93
CA VAL A 14 -23.20 -1.74 -21.22
C VAL A 14 -24.70 -1.74 -20.87
N GLY A 15 -25.07 -1.00 -19.81
CA GLY A 15 -26.36 -0.29 -19.75
C GLY A 15 -27.11 -0.36 -18.41
N THR A 16 -26.92 0.64 -17.54
CA THR A 16 -27.97 1.59 -17.06
C THR A 16 -27.36 2.50 -15.99
N ALA A 17 -27.67 3.78 -16.09
CA ALA A 17 -26.99 4.92 -15.49
C ALA A 17 -26.88 4.92 -13.96
N ALA A 18 -25.65 5.15 -13.50
CA ALA A 18 -25.37 6.32 -12.67
C ALA A 18 -24.03 6.87 -13.14
N SER A 19 -24.02 8.08 -13.68
CA SER A 19 -22.81 8.87 -13.84
C SER A 19 -22.22 9.11 -12.44
N ALA A 20 -21.43 8.18 -11.94
CA ALA A 20 -20.34 8.55 -11.08
C ALA A 20 -19.23 8.96 -12.03
N VAL A 21 -19.09 10.27 -12.22
CA VAL A 21 -17.83 10.85 -12.66
C VAL A 21 -16.81 10.34 -11.66
N VAL A 22 -16.13 9.25 -11.98
CA VAL A 22 -14.85 8.95 -11.38
C VAL A 22 -13.97 10.01 -11.99
N VAL A 23 -13.94 11.14 -11.29
CA VAL A 23 -12.85 12.09 -11.33
C VAL A 23 -11.65 11.18 -11.20
N GLY A 24 -10.96 10.95 -12.32
CA GLY A 24 -9.60 10.50 -12.26
C GLY A 24 -8.97 11.53 -11.34
N SER A 25 -8.56 11.10 -10.15
CA SER A 25 -7.64 11.89 -9.38
C SER A 25 -6.46 12.05 -10.32
N GLU A 26 -6.40 13.23 -10.95
CA GLU A 26 -5.17 13.82 -11.40
C GLU A 26 -4.11 13.53 -10.33
N PRO A 27 -2.82 13.44 -10.69
CA PRO A 27 -1.77 13.61 -9.71
C PRO A 27 -1.84 15.07 -9.24
N GLU A 28 -2.90 15.39 -8.49
CA GLU A 28 -3.08 16.63 -7.76
C GLU A 28 -1.85 16.73 -6.88
N HIS A 29 -1.11 17.79 -7.11
CA HIS A 29 0.07 18.19 -6.36
C HIS A 29 -0.10 17.79 -4.89
N GLN A 30 0.65 16.77 -4.47
CA GLN A 30 0.69 16.40 -3.06
C GLN A 30 1.16 17.66 -2.31
N GLU A 31 0.26 18.23 -1.52
CA GLU A 31 0.58 19.39 -0.70
C GLU A 31 1.77 18.99 0.18
N PRO A 32 2.86 19.79 0.20
CA PRO A 32 4.05 19.41 0.94
C PRO A 32 3.69 19.11 2.40
N LEU A 33 4.13 17.94 2.87
CA LEU A 33 3.85 17.45 4.22
C LEU A 33 4.14 18.54 5.25
N THR A 34 3.19 18.78 6.15
CA THR A 34 3.39 19.71 7.26
C THR A 34 4.50 19.18 8.18
N PRO A 35 5.20 20.03 8.94
CA PRO A 35 6.26 19.58 9.84
C PRO A 35 5.76 18.55 10.88
N GLU A 36 4.50 18.66 11.31
CA GLU A 36 3.88 17.70 12.21
C GLU A 36 3.68 16.32 11.54
N GLN A 37 3.19 16.31 10.29
CA GLN A 37 3.06 15.08 9.51
C GLN A 37 4.41 14.42 9.22
N LEU A 38 5.46 15.21 8.98
CA LEU A 38 6.82 14.68 8.83
C LEU A 38 7.34 14.05 10.12
N ALA A 39 7.05 14.64 11.28
CA ALA A 39 7.43 14.06 12.56
C ALA A 39 6.71 12.72 12.81
N GLU A 40 5.41 12.66 12.53
CA GLU A 40 4.63 11.41 12.60
C GLU A 40 5.16 10.35 11.62
N LEU A 41 5.52 10.76 10.40
CA LEU A 41 6.07 9.85 9.40
C LEU A 41 7.43 9.31 9.83
N GLN A 42 8.31 10.15 10.40
CA GLN A 42 9.61 9.70 10.92
C GLN A 42 9.44 8.71 12.08
N GLU A 43 8.48 8.95 12.98
CA GLU A 43 8.18 8.01 14.06
C GLU A 43 7.69 6.67 13.50
N ALA A 44 6.78 6.69 12.52
CA ALA A 44 6.31 5.48 11.84
C ALA A 44 7.48 4.71 11.17
N TRP A 45 8.41 5.43 10.54
CA TRP A 45 9.60 4.81 9.94
C TRP A 45 10.53 4.20 10.97
N ALA A 46 10.70 4.81 12.14
CA ALA A 46 11.47 4.22 13.24
C ALA A 46 10.82 2.93 13.76
N GLU A 47 9.49 2.88 13.86
CA GLU A 47 8.76 1.66 14.20
C GLU A 47 8.96 0.55 13.16
N LEU A 48 8.91 0.90 11.87
CA LEU A 48 9.13 -0.04 10.78
C LEU A 48 10.56 -0.59 10.78
N ALA A 49 11.57 0.25 10.99
CA ALA A 49 12.97 -0.15 11.06
C ALA A 49 13.21 -1.15 12.20
N ASN A 50 12.70 -0.84 13.41
CA ASN A 50 12.80 -1.74 14.56
C ASN A 50 12.09 -3.08 14.29
N ALA A 51 10.91 -3.05 13.66
CA ALA A 51 10.20 -4.27 13.28
C ALA A 51 10.96 -5.08 12.21
N ALA A 52 11.66 -4.41 11.30
CA ALA A 52 12.44 -5.07 10.24
C ALA A 52 13.65 -5.82 10.80
N GLU A 53 14.38 -5.25 11.76
CA GLU A 53 15.53 -5.89 12.42
C GLU A 53 15.18 -7.26 13.01
N GLY A 54 14.01 -7.38 13.64
CA GLY A 54 13.52 -8.63 14.22
C GLY A 54 12.90 -9.63 13.23
N SER A 55 12.67 -9.22 11.98
CA SER A 55 11.89 -10.02 11.00
C SER A 55 12.73 -10.86 10.05
N GLY A 56 14.03 -10.54 9.87
CA GLY A 56 14.89 -11.18 8.89
C GLY A 56 14.56 -10.85 7.42
N VAL A 57 13.68 -9.87 7.19
CA VAL A 57 13.32 -9.41 5.84
C VAL A 57 14.43 -8.55 5.26
N THR A 58 14.85 -8.87 4.03
CA THR A 58 15.95 -8.18 3.33
C THR A 58 15.48 -7.07 2.38
N GLY A 59 14.17 -7.00 2.11
CA GLY A 59 13.59 -5.96 1.27
C GLY A 59 12.07 -5.90 1.39
N LEU A 60 11.52 -4.69 1.33
CA LEU A 60 10.08 -4.43 1.34
C LEU A 60 9.66 -3.71 0.06
N HIS A 61 8.71 -4.32 -0.63
CA HIS A 61 7.99 -3.70 -1.74
C HIS A 61 6.50 -3.74 -1.43
N ALA A 62 5.87 -2.58 -1.39
CA ALA A 62 4.43 -2.43 -1.20
C ALA A 62 3.86 -1.49 -2.26
N CYS A 63 2.58 -1.69 -2.56
CA CYS A 63 1.81 -0.84 -3.45
C CYS A 63 0.62 -0.30 -2.66
N SER A 64 0.41 1.02 -2.70
CA SER A 64 -0.83 1.59 -2.17
C SER A 64 -1.97 1.38 -3.18
N ARG A 65 -3.21 1.31 -2.69
CA ARG A 65 -4.40 1.34 -3.55
C ARG A 65 -4.82 2.76 -3.91
N THR A 66 -4.40 3.74 -3.10
CA THR A 66 -4.79 5.15 -3.18
C THR A 66 -3.98 5.95 -4.19
N GLY A 67 -3.00 5.33 -4.87
CA GLY A 67 -2.24 5.95 -5.96
C GLY A 67 -1.01 6.74 -5.53
N GLY A 68 -0.81 6.98 -4.23
CA GLY A 68 0.39 7.61 -3.66
C GLY A 68 1.46 6.59 -3.23
N PRO A 69 2.73 6.98 -3.08
CA PRO A 69 3.75 6.10 -2.50
C PRO A 69 3.40 5.81 -1.03
N TRP A 70 3.43 4.53 -0.64
CA TRP A 70 3.10 4.12 0.73
C TRP A 70 4.12 4.66 1.75
N GLN A 71 5.31 5.02 1.29
CA GLN A 71 6.41 5.57 2.08
C GLN A 71 6.10 6.95 2.67
N GLU A 72 5.15 7.67 2.09
CA GLU A 72 4.72 9.02 2.51
C GLU A 72 3.48 8.97 3.41
N ASP A 73 2.87 7.79 3.59
CA ASP A 73 1.68 7.59 4.42
C ASP A 73 2.07 6.92 5.76
N PRO A 74 1.99 7.64 6.91
CA PRO A 74 2.37 7.09 8.21
C PRO A 74 1.49 5.88 8.62
N VAL A 75 0.23 5.84 8.18
CA VAL A 75 -0.68 4.72 8.47
C VAL A 75 -0.23 3.48 7.71
N ALA A 76 0.15 3.64 6.44
CA ALA A 76 0.68 2.54 5.64
C ALA A 76 2.00 2.00 6.19
N VAL A 77 2.93 2.89 6.57
CA VAL A 77 4.22 2.52 7.17
C VAL A 77 4.03 1.74 8.48
N ARG A 78 3.14 2.21 9.37
CA ARG A 78 2.79 1.48 10.62
C ARG A 78 2.13 0.13 10.36
N GLY A 79 1.27 0.03 9.34
CA GLY A 79 0.67 -1.23 8.93
C GLY A 79 1.70 -2.28 8.50
N LEU A 80 2.73 -1.86 7.76
CA LEU A 80 3.86 -2.72 7.40
C LEU A 80 4.66 -3.13 8.64
N ALA A 81 4.92 -2.21 9.57
CA ALA A 81 5.63 -2.53 10.82
C ALA A 81 4.88 -3.60 11.64
N ALA A 82 3.55 -3.48 11.74
CA ALA A 82 2.71 -4.49 12.39
C ALA A 82 2.77 -5.85 11.68
N THR A 83 2.82 -5.85 10.35
CA THR A 83 2.97 -7.07 9.55
C THR A 83 4.31 -7.76 9.82
N LEU A 84 5.41 -7.00 9.87
CA LEU A 84 6.74 -7.54 10.17
C LEU A 84 6.83 -8.12 11.59
N ARG A 85 6.22 -7.46 12.58
CA ARG A 85 6.11 -7.98 13.96
C ARG A 85 5.35 -9.30 14.01
N SER A 86 4.28 -9.43 13.22
CA SER A 86 3.51 -10.68 13.12
C SER A 86 4.36 -11.82 12.55
N ILE A 87 5.11 -11.55 11.46
CA ILE A 87 6.02 -12.52 10.85
C ILE A 87 7.13 -12.94 11.82
N SER A 88 7.74 -11.98 12.52
CA SER A 88 8.77 -12.26 13.52
C SER A 88 8.22 -13.14 14.66
N SER A 89 7.00 -12.88 15.12
CA SER A 89 6.33 -13.68 16.16
C SER A 89 5.98 -15.09 15.70
N ASP A 90 5.66 -15.28 14.41
CA ASP A 90 5.46 -16.60 13.80
C ASP A 90 6.75 -17.40 13.74
N LYS A 91 7.89 -16.75 13.42
CA LYS A 91 9.21 -17.38 13.36
C LYS A 91 9.76 -17.83 14.72
N ALA A 92 9.27 -17.28 15.82
CA ALA A 92 9.71 -17.62 17.17
C ALA A 92 9.01 -18.87 17.75
N GLN A 93 8.00 -19.42 17.04
CA GLN A 93 7.29 -20.66 17.41
C GLN A 93 7.91 -21.89 16.74
#